data_AF-A0A7K8X030-F1
#
_entry.id   AF-A0A7K8X030-F1
#
_cell.length_a   1.000
_cell.length_b   1.000
_cell.length_c   1.000
_cell.angle_alpha   90.00
_cell.angle_beta   90.00
_cell.angle_gamma   90.00
#
_symmetry.space_group_name_H-M   'P 1'
#
loop_
_entity.id
_entity.type
_entity.pdbx_description
1 polymer ?
#
loop_
_entity_poly.entity_id
_entity_poly.type
_entity_poly.pdbx_seq_one_letter_code
_entity_poly.pdbx_strand_id
1 'polypeptide(L)'
;QVGRTLARAQAALAWPEGTPPAVPVPVPAPCAPLGDADLRSYLGPGGRLLRPQELRLHVFHGGVEPGLRKVVWRYLLNVFPAGLSGQERLSHLRRKAAEYAALKAALVARTAPVELAQVCAAVRKDVVRTDRTHPYFGGPEEGHPHLLALQDLLTTFALGHPHLSYCQGMSDVAAPLLAVLDDEAQTYLCFC
;
A
#
# COMPACT_ATOMS: atom_id res chain seq x y z
N GLN A 1 35.54 11.58 -30.25
CA GLN A 1 35.22 10.15 -30.04
C GLN A 1 33.79 9.96 -29.48
N VAL A 2 32.79 10.64 -30.07
CA VAL A 2 31.38 10.63 -29.59
C VAL A 2 30.40 10.18 -30.69
N GLY A 3 30.80 10.23 -31.98
CA GLY A 3 29.93 9.84 -33.10
C GLY A 3 29.75 8.33 -33.33
N ARG A 4 30.61 7.47 -32.75
CA ARG A 4 30.51 6.00 -32.94
C ARG A 4 29.44 5.36 -32.05
N THR A 5 29.09 5.98 -30.93
CA THR A 5 28.13 5.43 -29.96
C THR A 5 26.69 5.68 -30.40
N LEU A 6 26.41 6.85 -30.98
CA LEU A 6 25.08 7.20 -31.48
C LEU A 6 24.69 6.34 -32.70
N ALA A 7 25.62 6.09 -33.61
CA ALA A 7 25.38 5.25 -34.79
C ALA A 7 25.09 3.79 -34.43
N ARG A 8 25.72 3.25 -33.37
CA ARG A 8 25.43 1.89 -32.88
C ARG A 8 24.07 1.80 -32.18
N ALA A 9 23.66 2.86 -31.47
CA ALA A 9 22.34 2.92 -30.85
C ALA A 9 21.22 3.04 -31.91
N GLN A 10 21.43 3.82 -32.97
CA GLN A 10 20.49 3.94 -34.08
C GLN A 10 20.38 2.63 -34.89
N ALA A 11 21.51 1.92 -35.09
CA ALA A 11 21.50 0.60 -35.74
C ALA A 11 20.77 -0.47 -34.90
N ALA A 12 20.79 -0.37 -33.57
CA ALA A 12 20.07 -1.28 -32.67
C ALA A 12 18.55 -1.02 -32.64
N LEU A 13 18.11 0.18 -33.03
CA LEU A 13 16.70 0.60 -33.09
C LEU A 13 16.09 0.46 -34.49
N ALA A 14 16.91 0.20 -35.51
CA ALA A 14 16.44 -0.05 -36.86
C ALA A 14 15.79 -1.44 -36.91
N TRP A 15 14.45 -1.45 -36.86
CA TRP A 15 13.66 -2.66 -37.11
C TRP A 15 13.84 -3.03 -38.59
N PRO A 16 14.33 -4.24 -38.93
CA PRO A 16 14.46 -4.62 -40.33
C PRO A 16 13.06 -4.62 -40.99
N GLU A 17 12.86 -3.76 -41.99
CA GLU A 17 11.71 -3.85 -42.89
C GLU A 17 11.72 -5.26 -43.50
N GLY A 18 10.81 -6.11 -43.03
CA GLY A 18 10.76 -7.52 -43.40
C GLY A 18 10.79 -8.53 -42.25
N THR A 19 10.68 -8.11 -40.98
CA THR A 19 10.35 -9.06 -39.91
C THR A 19 9.07 -9.82 -40.29
N PRO A 20 9.08 -11.16 -40.37
CA PRO A 20 7.83 -11.91 -40.47
C PRO A 20 6.94 -11.52 -39.28
N PRO A 21 5.60 -11.54 -39.42
CA PRO A 21 4.72 -11.24 -38.31
C PRO A 21 5.18 -12.09 -37.12
N ALA A 22 5.55 -11.43 -36.03
CA ALA A 22 5.96 -12.11 -34.82
C ALA A 22 4.87 -13.13 -34.51
N VAL A 23 5.24 -14.42 -34.45
CA VAL A 23 4.32 -15.45 -33.97
C VAL A 23 3.77 -14.91 -32.66
N PRO A 24 2.44 -14.76 -32.50
CA PRO A 24 1.89 -14.23 -31.26
C PRO A 24 2.43 -15.11 -30.15
N VAL A 25 3.32 -14.55 -29.32
CA VAL A 25 3.82 -15.24 -28.14
C VAL A 25 2.55 -15.57 -27.36
N PRO A 26 2.25 -16.86 -27.11
CA PRO A 26 1.04 -17.21 -26.38
C PRO A 26 1.10 -16.47 -25.06
N VAL A 27 0.13 -15.58 -24.85
CA VAL A 27 0.00 -14.85 -23.59
C VAL A 27 -0.06 -15.93 -22.53
N PRO A 28 0.91 -16.00 -21.58
CA PRO A 28 0.86 -17.03 -20.56
C PRO A 28 -0.50 -16.95 -19.87
N ALA A 29 -1.14 -18.10 -19.69
CA ALA A 29 -2.45 -18.17 -19.06
C ALA A 29 -2.40 -17.36 -17.74
N PRO A 30 -3.41 -16.52 -17.46
CA PRO A 30 -3.42 -15.72 -16.24
C PRO A 30 -3.16 -16.65 -15.05
N CYS A 31 -2.12 -16.36 -14.28
CA CYS A 31 -1.86 -17.12 -13.07
C CYS A 31 -3.08 -16.92 -12.16
N ALA A 32 -3.57 -17.98 -11.53
CA ALA A 32 -4.67 -17.86 -10.59
C ALA A 32 -4.28 -16.89 -9.47
N PRO A 33 -5.23 -16.12 -8.91
CA PRO A 33 -4.91 -15.27 -7.78
C PRO A 33 -4.44 -16.12 -6.59
N LEU A 34 -3.50 -15.57 -5.83
CA LEU A 34 -2.96 -16.23 -4.65
C LEU A 34 -4.09 -16.53 -3.66
N GLY A 35 -4.36 -17.82 -3.46
CA GLY A 35 -5.35 -18.32 -2.52
C GLY A 35 -4.75 -18.86 -1.22
N ASP A 36 -5.62 -19.38 -0.38
CA ASP A 36 -5.29 -19.84 0.97
C ASP A 36 -4.28 -21.00 0.97
N ALA A 37 -4.43 -21.92 0.03
CA ALA A 37 -3.53 -23.06 -0.12
C ALA A 37 -2.13 -22.62 -0.58
N ASP A 38 -2.06 -21.67 -1.51
CA ASP A 38 -0.81 -21.12 -2.00
C ASP A 38 -0.06 -20.39 -0.88
N LEU A 39 -0.77 -19.51 -0.16
CA LEU A 39 -0.21 -18.77 0.97
C LEU A 39 0.39 -19.73 1.99
N ARG A 40 -0.35 -20.78 2.39
CA ARG A 40 0.15 -21.80 3.33
C ARG A 40 1.42 -22.47 2.83
N SER A 41 1.56 -22.70 1.53
CA SER A 41 2.76 -23.31 0.97
C SER A 41 4.00 -22.43 1.22
N TYR A 42 3.89 -21.10 1.20
CA TYR A 42 5.02 -20.20 1.44
C TYR A 42 5.39 -20.05 2.91
N LEU A 43 4.55 -20.54 3.82
CA LEU A 43 4.75 -20.48 5.26
C LEU A 43 5.39 -21.77 5.79
N GLY A 44 6.31 -21.61 6.73
CA GLY A 44 6.92 -22.69 7.49
C GLY A 44 6.23 -22.95 8.84
N PRO A 45 6.85 -23.80 9.68
CA PRO A 45 6.41 -24.04 11.04
C PRO A 45 6.20 -22.74 11.83
N GLY A 46 5.10 -22.68 12.59
CA GLY A 46 4.72 -21.48 13.35
C GLY A 46 4.28 -20.30 12.48
N GLY A 47 4.06 -20.49 11.17
CA GLY A 47 3.59 -19.44 10.27
C GLY A 47 4.65 -18.42 9.88
N ARG A 48 5.94 -18.79 9.91
CA ARG A 48 7.05 -17.93 9.44
C ARG A 48 7.05 -17.91 7.90
N LEU A 49 7.25 -16.74 7.29
CA LEU A 49 7.35 -16.66 5.82
C LEU A 49 8.74 -17.14 5.38
N LEU A 50 8.80 -18.32 4.76
CA LEU A 50 10.07 -18.94 4.33
C LEU A 50 10.43 -18.62 2.89
N ARG A 51 9.41 -18.40 2.04
CA ARG A 51 9.55 -18.21 0.60
C ARG A 51 9.01 -16.85 0.14
N PRO A 52 9.64 -15.73 0.59
CA PRO A 52 9.13 -14.38 0.35
C PRO A 52 9.31 -13.90 -1.09
N GLN A 53 10.23 -14.48 -1.87
CA GLN A 53 10.44 -14.10 -3.27
C GLN A 53 9.38 -14.74 -4.16
N GLU A 54 9.08 -16.03 -3.92
CA GLU A 54 8.06 -16.79 -4.62
C GLU A 54 6.65 -16.26 -4.33
N LEU A 55 6.39 -15.85 -3.08
CA LEU A 55 5.15 -15.14 -2.74
C LEU A 55 4.99 -13.87 -3.60
N ARG A 56 6.03 -13.03 -3.70
CA ARG A 56 5.98 -11.80 -4.50
C ARG A 56 5.78 -12.08 -5.98
N LEU A 57 6.43 -13.13 -6.51
CA LEU A 57 6.29 -13.52 -7.90
C LEU A 57 4.87 -14.03 -8.22
N HIS A 58 4.27 -14.81 -7.31
CA HIS A 58 2.87 -15.24 -7.46
C HIS A 58 1.94 -14.02 -7.47
N VAL A 59 2.08 -13.10 -6.50
CA VAL A 59 1.27 -11.87 -6.47
C VAL A 59 1.46 -11.04 -7.74
N PHE A 60 2.68 -10.95 -8.27
CA PHE A 60 2.96 -10.22 -9.50
C PHE A 60 2.23 -10.81 -10.71
N HIS A 61 2.15 -12.14 -10.83
CA HIS A 61 1.53 -12.80 -11.99
C HIS A 61 0.02 -13.03 -11.87
N GLY A 62 -0.51 -13.25 -10.67
CA GLY A 62 -1.90 -13.63 -10.45
C GLY A 62 -2.69 -12.68 -9.55
N GLY A 63 -2.03 -11.78 -8.83
CA GLY A 63 -2.64 -10.97 -7.79
C GLY A 63 -2.98 -11.79 -6.55
N VAL A 64 -3.95 -11.31 -5.77
CA VAL A 64 -4.35 -11.88 -4.48
C VAL A 64 -5.86 -11.94 -4.39
N GLU A 65 -6.39 -13.08 -3.91
CA GLU A 65 -7.81 -13.21 -3.60
C GLU A 65 -8.26 -12.12 -2.60
N PRO A 66 -9.44 -11.48 -2.79
CA PRO A 66 -9.86 -10.36 -1.95
C PRO A 66 -9.76 -10.61 -0.44
N GLY A 67 -10.14 -11.81 0.03
CA GLY A 67 -10.10 -12.18 1.45
C GLY A 67 -8.70 -12.23 2.07
N LEU A 68 -7.67 -12.44 1.25
CA LEU A 68 -6.28 -12.55 1.69
C LEU A 68 -5.51 -11.24 1.63
N ARG A 69 -6.00 -10.21 0.92
CA ARG A 69 -5.29 -8.93 0.74
C ARG A 69 -4.86 -8.32 2.06
N LYS A 70 -5.73 -8.29 3.07
CA LYS A 70 -5.40 -7.76 4.41
C LYS A 70 -4.17 -8.44 5.04
N VAL A 71 -3.96 -9.73 4.79
CA VAL A 71 -2.80 -10.47 5.31
C VAL A 71 -1.59 -10.27 4.41
N VAL A 72 -1.78 -10.45 3.09
CA VAL A 72 -0.71 -10.45 2.11
C VAL A 72 -0.07 -9.07 1.97
N TRP A 73 -0.87 -8.00 1.95
CA TRP A 73 -0.37 -6.63 1.80
C TRP A 73 0.59 -6.24 2.92
N ARG A 74 0.34 -6.68 4.16
CA ARG A 74 1.27 -6.42 5.28
C ARG A 74 2.65 -7.05 5.07
N TYR A 75 2.76 -8.17 4.33
CA TYR A 75 4.05 -8.72 3.94
C TYR A 75 4.71 -7.92 2.81
N LEU A 76 3.92 -7.47 1.83
CA LEU A 76 4.42 -6.75 0.65
C LEU A 76 4.90 -5.34 1.01
N LEU A 77 4.19 -4.69 1.92
CA LEU A 77 4.46 -3.33 2.41
C LEU A 77 5.44 -3.33 3.60
N ASN A 78 6.20 -4.42 3.79
CA ASN A 78 7.29 -4.54 4.77
C ASN A 78 6.93 -4.16 6.23
N VAL A 79 5.67 -4.34 6.63
CA VAL A 79 5.21 -4.07 8.00
C VAL A 79 5.90 -4.99 9.01
N PHE A 80 6.23 -6.22 8.60
CA PHE A 80 6.84 -7.22 9.47
C PHE A 80 8.36 -7.29 9.28
N PRO A 81 9.14 -7.21 10.37
CA PRO A 81 10.52 -7.65 10.36
C PRO A 81 10.65 -9.09 9.83
N ALA A 82 11.78 -9.39 9.19
CA ALA A 82 12.02 -10.70 8.62
C ALA A 82 11.99 -11.80 9.70
N GLY A 83 11.44 -12.96 9.32
CA GLY A 83 11.48 -14.17 10.13
C GLY A 83 10.42 -14.30 11.22
N LEU A 84 9.55 -13.30 11.47
CA LEU A 84 8.52 -13.41 12.52
C LEU A 84 7.51 -14.55 12.27
N SER A 85 7.16 -15.27 13.33
CA SER A 85 6.07 -16.25 13.37
C SER A 85 4.70 -15.57 13.30
N GLY A 86 3.63 -16.34 13.11
CA GLY A 86 2.27 -15.81 13.11
C GLY A 86 1.90 -15.11 14.42
N GLN A 87 2.27 -15.69 15.56
CA GLN A 87 2.01 -15.12 16.88
C GLN A 87 2.84 -13.86 17.14
N GLU A 88 4.11 -13.85 16.75
CA GLU A 88 4.98 -12.67 16.86
C GLU A 88 4.47 -11.54 15.98
N ARG A 89 3.96 -11.83 14.78
CA ARG A 89 3.34 -10.83 13.90
C ARG A 89 2.08 -10.23 14.51
N LEU A 90 1.22 -11.03 15.11
CA LEU A 90 0.02 -10.52 15.78
C LEU A 90 0.37 -9.63 16.98
N SER A 91 1.38 -10.03 17.75
CA SER A 91 1.91 -9.24 18.87
C SER A 91 2.57 -7.94 18.40
N HIS A 92 3.29 -7.99 17.27
CA HIS A 92 3.89 -6.84 16.62
C HIS A 92 2.82 -5.82 16.21
N LEU A 93 1.74 -6.26 15.55
CA LEU A 93 0.64 -5.36 15.16
C LEU A 93 -0.01 -4.68 16.36
N ARG A 94 -0.28 -5.42 17.45
CA ARG A 94 -0.86 -4.85 18.67
C ARG A 94 0.02 -3.78 19.29
N ARG A 95 1.33 -4.05 19.40
CA ARG A 95 2.29 -3.09 19.91
C ARG A 95 2.36 -1.85 19.01
N LYS A 96 2.42 -2.05 17.70
CA LYS A 96 2.46 -0.94 16.74
C LYS A 96 1.18 -0.10 16.73
N ALA A 97 0.02 -0.71 16.95
CA ALA A 97 -1.23 0.02 17.12
C ALA A 97 -1.22 0.90 18.37
N ALA A 98 -0.67 0.41 19.49
CA ALA A 98 -0.49 1.22 20.68
C ALA A 98 0.52 2.36 20.48
N GLU A 99 1.63 2.10 19.78
CA GLU A 99 2.61 3.12 19.39
C GLU A 99 1.97 4.21 18.51
N TYR A 100 1.15 3.81 17.53
CA TYR A 100 0.41 4.74 16.68
C TYR A 100 -0.56 5.61 17.48
N ALA A 101 -1.35 5.03 18.39
CA ALA A 101 -2.29 5.78 19.21
C ALA A 101 -1.57 6.81 20.10
N ALA A 102 -0.44 6.42 20.71
CA ALA A 102 0.40 7.33 21.49
C ALA A 102 1.01 8.44 20.62
N LEU A 103 1.48 8.10 19.42
CA LEU A 103 2.02 9.07 18.45
C LEU A 103 0.96 10.10 18.06
N LYS A 104 -0.23 9.67 17.64
CA LYS A 104 -1.35 10.53 17.26
C LYS A 104 -1.69 11.53 18.38
N ALA A 105 -1.85 11.04 19.61
CA ALA A 105 -2.11 11.89 20.76
C ALA A 105 -0.96 12.89 21.01
N ALA A 106 0.30 12.43 20.94
CA ALA A 106 1.47 13.25 21.20
C ALA A 106 1.72 14.31 20.11
N LEU A 107 1.35 14.04 18.86
CA LEU A 107 1.43 15.00 17.76
C LEU A 107 0.36 16.08 17.92
N VAL A 108 -0.90 15.69 18.13
CA VAL A 108 -1.99 16.65 18.35
C VAL A 108 -1.69 17.56 19.55
N ALA A 109 -1.16 17.02 20.65
CA ALA A 109 -0.87 17.79 21.85
C ALA A 109 0.29 18.80 21.69
N ARG A 110 1.25 18.56 20.78
CA ARG A 110 2.41 19.43 20.59
C ARG A 110 2.25 20.46 19.46
N THR A 111 1.32 20.22 18.55
CA THR A 111 1.10 21.07 17.38
C THR A 111 0.29 22.30 17.76
N ALA A 112 0.69 23.48 17.27
CA ALA A 112 -0.05 24.70 17.52
C ALA A 112 -1.48 24.61 16.92
N PRO A 113 -2.53 25.15 17.58
CA PRO A 113 -3.90 25.01 17.10
C PRO A 113 -4.12 25.49 15.66
N VAL A 114 -3.43 26.57 15.26
CA VAL A 114 -3.53 27.12 13.89
C VAL A 114 -2.92 26.18 12.85
N GLU A 115 -1.77 25.57 13.16
CA GLU A 115 -1.08 24.64 12.29
C GLU A 115 -1.87 23.34 12.16
N LEU A 116 -2.38 22.81 13.29
CA LEU A 116 -3.24 21.64 13.30
C LEU A 116 -4.49 21.88 12.43
N ALA A 117 -5.15 23.03 12.58
CA ALA A 117 -6.31 23.38 11.78
C ALA A 117 -5.99 23.48 10.27
N GLN A 118 -4.82 24.02 9.91
CA GLN A 118 -4.37 24.10 8.52
C GLN A 118 -4.14 22.71 7.90
N VAL A 119 -3.43 21.82 8.61
CA VAL A 119 -3.18 20.45 8.15
C VAL A 119 -4.50 19.68 8.03
N CYS A 120 -5.35 19.72 9.06
CA CYS A 120 -6.66 19.09 9.02
C CYS A 120 -7.51 19.60 7.85
N ALA A 121 -7.51 20.91 7.59
CA ALA A 121 -8.26 21.49 6.47
C ALA A 121 -7.71 21.05 5.10
N ALA A 122 -6.38 20.93 4.96
CA ALA A 122 -5.76 20.44 3.74
C ALA A 122 -6.14 18.99 3.45
N VAL A 123 -6.03 18.12 4.46
CA VAL A 123 -6.43 16.71 4.37
C VAL A 123 -7.92 16.57 4.07
N ARG A 124 -8.78 17.29 4.80
CA ARG A 124 -10.24 17.19 4.68
C ARG A 124 -10.73 17.46 3.26
N LYS A 125 -10.12 18.40 2.54
CA LYS A 125 -10.48 18.71 1.15
C LYS A 125 -10.42 17.50 0.23
N ASP A 126 -9.48 16.59 0.46
CA ASP A 126 -9.30 15.38 -0.36
C ASP A 126 -10.11 14.21 0.18
N VAL A 127 -10.21 14.08 1.51
CA VAL A 127 -11.00 13.02 2.17
C VAL A 127 -12.47 13.09 1.74
N VAL A 128 -13.08 14.28 1.68
CA VAL A 128 -14.48 14.41 1.22
C VAL A 128 -14.66 14.08 -0.28
N ARG A 129 -13.57 14.13 -1.06
CA ARG A 129 -13.55 13.78 -2.49
C ARG A 129 -13.16 12.33 -2.76
N THR A 130 -12.84 11.55 -1.72
CA THR A 130 -12.55 10.11 -1.84
C THR A 130 -13.76 9.39 -2.43
N ASP A 131 -13.53 8.38 -3.28
CA ASP A 131 -14.57 7.68 -4.03
C ASP A 131 -15.74 7.21 -3.15
N ARG A 132 -16.85 7.97 -3.21
CA ARG A 132 -18.08 7.71 -2.46
C ARG A 132 -18.95 6.62 -3.08
N THR A 133 -18.59 6.14 -4.29
CA THR A 133 -19.27 5.00 -4.92
C THR A 133 -18.81 3.67 -4.34
N HIS A 134 -17.60 3.64 -3.76
CA HIS A 134 -17.10 2.47 -3.05
C HIS A 134 -17.88 2.26 -1.75
N PRO A 135 -18.47 1.07 -1.49
CA PRO A 135 -19.35 0.84 -0.33
C PRO A 135 -18.72 1.19 1.03
N TYR A 136 -17.41 0.97 1.16
CA TYR A 136 -16.66 1.32 2.38
C TYR A 136 -16.67 2.83 2.67
N PHE A 137 -16.68 3.67 1.64
CA PHE A 137 -16.81 5.12 1.79
C PHE A 137 -18.19 5.58 1.27
N GLY A 138 -19.21 4.74 1.35
CA GLY A 138 -20.57 5.10 0.95
C GLY A 138 -21.33 5.77 2.10
N GLY A 139 -22.37 6.55 1.78
CA GLY A 139 -23.30 7.10 2.78
C GLY A 139 -23.06 8.57 3.14
N PRO A 140 -23.73 9.09 4.20
CA PRO A 140 -23.62 10.48 4.61
C PRO A 140 -22.19 10.84 5.03
N GLU A 141 -21.74 12.05 4.72
CA GLU A 141 -20.41 12.53 5.11
C GLU A 141 -20.29 12.83 6.61
N GLU A 142 -21.35 13.39 7.19
CA GLU A 142 -21.36 13.80 8.59
C GLU A 142 -21.29 12.59 9.52
N GLY A 143 -20.26 12.56 10.37
CA GLY A 143 -20.04 11.46 11.31
C GLY A 143 -19.56 10.14 10.67
N HIS A 144 -19.10 10.16 9.41
CA HIS A 144 -18.71 8.93 8.72
C HIS A 144 -17.42 8.31 9.30
N PRO A 145 -17.46 7.11 9.92
CA PRO A 145 -16.33 6.56 10.66
C PRO A 145 -15.10 6.34 9.78
N HIS A 146 -15.25 5.83 8.55
CA HIS A 146 -14.10 5.56 7.69
C HIS A 146 -13.48 6.84 7.07
N LEU A 147 -14.26 7.92 6.88
CA LEU A 147 -13.69 9.20 6.45
C LEU A 147 -12.93 9.85 7.61
N LEU A 148 -13.44 9.74 8.83
CA LEU A 148 -12.75 10.19 10.03
C LEU A 148 -11.43 9.44 10.21
N ALA A 149 -11.44 8.11 10.09
CA ALA A 149 -10.21 7.29 10.15
C ALA A 149 -9.20 7.68 9.05
N LEU A 150 -9.67 7.93 7.82
CA LEU A 150 -8.80 8.39 6.72
C LEU A 150 -8.20 9.76 7.00
N GLN A 151 -9.00 10.71 7.50
CA GLN A 151 -8.55 12.04 7.89
C GLN A 151 -7.53 11.97 9.04
N ASP A 152 -7.81 11.18 10.06
CA ASP A 152 -6.96 11.02 11.22
C ASP A 152 -5.61 10.38 10.87
N LEU A 153 -5.62 9.36 10.02
CA LEU A 153 -4.42 8.72 9.50
C LEU A 153 -3.53 9.71 8.74
N LEU A 154 -4.10 10.45 7.79
CA LEU A 154 -3.36 11.40 6.94
C LEU A 154 -2.87 12.62 7.74
N THR A 155 -3.66 13.08 8.71
CA THR A 155 -3.26 14.15 9.63
C THR A 155 -2.08 13.69 10.49
N THR A 156 -2.17 12.47 11.06
CA THR A 156 -1.09 11.89 11.86
C THR A 156 0.19 11.73 11.04
N PHE A 157 0.07 11.29 9.78
CA PHE A 157 1.21 11.21 8.86
C PHE A 157 1.85 12.58 8.63
N ALA A 158 1.05 13.59 8.28
CA ALA A 158 1.52 14.91 7.92
C ALA A 158 2.24 15.61 9.09
N LEU A 159 1.68 15.51 10.30
CA LEU A 159 2.30 16.05 11.52
C LEU A 159 3.56 15.28 11.93
N GLY A 160 3.60 13.96 11.69
CA GLY A 160 4.75 13.11 11.99
C GLY A 160 5.93 13.32 11.03
N HIS A 161 5.67 13.84 9.82
CA HIS A 161 6.67 14.03 8.77
C HIS A 161 6.61 15.46 8.20
N PRO A 162 6.94 16.50 8.96
CA PRO A 162 6.69 17.90 8.59
C PRO A 162 7.38 18.35 7.30
N HIS A 163 8.50 17.72 6.90
CA HIS A 163 9.18 18.02 5.63
C HIS A 163 8.43 17.50 4.40
N LEU A 164 7.65 16.43 4.55
CA LEU A 164 6.79 15.88 3.50
C LEU A 164 5.38 16.48 3.61
N SER A 165 4.86 16.53 4.84
CA SER A 165 3.50 16.96 5.19
C SER A 165 2.43 16.23 4.36
N TYR A 166 1.26 16.83 4.21
CA TYR A 166 0.20 16.36 3.33
C TYR A 166 0.31 16.99 1.93
N CYS A 167 0.33 16.15 0.91
CA CYS A 167 0.21 16.55 -0.49
C CYS A 167 -1.11 16.03 -1.09
N GLN A 168 -1.68 16.79 -2.03
CA GLN A 168 -2.92 16.38 -2.69
C GLN A 168 -2.75 15.02 -3.37
N GLY A 169 -3.74 14.14 -3.21
CA GLY A 169 -3.76 12.78 -3.76
C GLY A 169 -3.20 11.70 -2.84
N MET A 170 -2.62 12.06 -1.69
CA MET A 170 -2.23 11.07 -0.68
C MET A 170 -3.45 10.29 -0.13
N SER A 171 -4.64 10.89 -0.12
CA SER A 171 -5.90 10.19 0.17
C SER A 171 -6.17 9.04 -0.79
N ASP A 172 -5.85 9.20 -2.07
CA ASP A 172 -6.14 8.19 -3.10
C ASP A 172 -5.26 6.94 -2.95
N VAL A 173 -4.11 7.11 -2.29
CA VAL A 173 -3.22 6.00 -1.90
C VAL A 173 -3.67 5.37 -0.58
N ALA A 174 -4.04 6.17 0.41
CA ALA A 174 -4.42 5.69 1.74
C ALA A 174 -5.82 5.02 1.77
N ALA A 175 -6.78 5.52 1.00
CA ALA A 175 -8.15 5.02 0.96
C ALA A 175 -8.27 3.52 0.62
N PRO A 176 -7.63 2.98 -0.45
CA PRO A 176 -7.70 1.56 -0.75
C PRO A 176 -7.00 0.69 0.30
N LEU A 177 -5.93 1.19 0.95
CA LEU A 177 -5.30 0.50 2.07
C LEU A 177 -6.29 0.38 3.24
N LEU A 178 -6.97 1.49 3.59
CA LEU A 178 -7.94 1.51 4.68
C LEU A 178 -9.14 0.60 4.40
N ALA A 179 -9.68 0.63 3.18
CA ALA A 179 -10.79 -0.23 2.79
C ALA A 179 -10.46 -1.73 2.84
N VAL A 180 -9.19 -2.11 2.63
CA VAL A 180 -8.74 -3.51 2.71
C VAL A 180 -8.40 -3.93 4.14
N LEU A 181 -7.77 -3.06 4.91
CA LEU A 181 -7.25 -3.37 6.25
C LEU A 181 -8.30 -3.18 7.34
N ASP A 182 -9.25 -2.27 7.13
CA ASP A 182 -10.33 -1.88 8.04
C ASP A 182 -9.84 -1.56 9.47
N ASP A 183 -8.68 -0.91 9.55
CA ASP A 183 -8.01 -0.55 10.79
C ASP A 183 -7.09 0.66 10.53
N GLU A 184 -7.35 1.78 11.21
CA GLU A 184 -6.60 3.03 11.04
C GLU A 184 -5.11 2.85 11.31
N ALA A 185 -4.76 2.18 12.43
CA ALA A 185 -3.37 2.05 12.85
C ALA A 185 -2.58 1.14 11.90
N GLN A 186 -3.19 0.04 11.46
CA GLN A 186 -2.53 -0.87 10.52
C GLN A 186 -2.44 -0.28 9.11
N THR A 187 -3.42 0.52 8.72
CA THR A 187 -3.34 1.31 7.48
C THR A 187 -2.19 2.30 7.55
N TYR A 188 -2.02 3.00 8.68
CA TYR A 188 -0.90 3.91 8.88
C TYR A 188 0.45 3.19 8.71
N LEU A 189 0.61 1.99 9.30
CA LEU A 189 1.83 1.19 9.15
C LEU A 189 2.11 0.75 7.71
N CYS A 190 1.05 0.51 6.92
CA CYS A 190 1.17 0.14 5.51
C CYS A 190 1.41 1.35 4.59
N PHE A 191 1.03 2.54 5.05
CA PHE A 191 1.12 3.80 4.32
C PHE A 191 2.50 4.46 4.47
N CYS A 192 3.13 4.32 5.64
CA CYS A 192 4.49 4.77 5.93
C CYS A 192 5.56 3.83 5.35
#